data_AF-A0A495YFT2-F1
#
_entry.id   AF-A0A495YFT2-F1
#
_cell.length_a   1.000
_cell.length_b   1.000
_cell.length_c   1.000
_cell.angle_alpha   90.00
_cell.angle_beta   90.00
_cell.angle_gamma   90.00
#
_symmetry.space_group_name_H-M   'P 1'
#
loop_
_entity.id
_entity.type
_entity.pdbx_description
1 polymer ?
#
loop_
_entity_poly.entity_id
_entity_poly.type
_entity_poly.pdbx_seq_one_letter_code
_entity_poly.pdbx_strand_id
1 'polypeptide(L)'
;MMGKEQALDGDLCLCKCHPPPVMIASQTDSFHSFESHNLAEMGYGPSGQSLTEEYRGNCDERVRVLDGNNQPVCSSPYHIRTSAGAIYKGLTDSQGYCPRVYTKDESKLDIAVGLQALERWDQ
;
A
#
# COMPACT_ATOMS: atom_id res chain seq x y z
N MET A 1 10.55 -6.88 12.46
CA MET A 1 11.57 -7.92 12.80
C MET A 1 12.92 -7.44 12.34
N MET A 2 14.01 -7.78 13.04
CA MET A 2 15.39 -7.38 12.74
C MET A 2 15.91 -8.00 11.42
N GLY A 3 15.24 -7.76 10.29
CA GLY A 3 15.54 -8.31 8.97
C GLY A 3 15.28 -9.82 8.83
N LYS A 4 14.44 -10.41 9.69
CA LYS A 4 14.13 -11.85 9.66
C LYS A 4 12.66 -12.06 9.31
N GLU A 5 12.41 -13.05 8.46
CA GLU A 5 11.06 -13.51 8.12
C GLU A 5 10.48 -14.35 9.27
N GLN A 6 9.15 -14.34 9.40
CA GLN A 6 8.44 -15.13 10.39
C GLN A 6 8.35 -16.58 9.90
N ALA A 7 8.73 -17.53 10.76
CA ALA A 7 8.48 -18.94 10.46
C ALA A 7 6.98 -19.25 10.55
N LEU A 8 6.45 -19.97 9.57
CA LEU A 8 5.04 -20.34 9.46
C LEU A 8 4.81 -21.82 9.83
N ASP A 9 3.54 -22.18 10.00
CA ASP A 9 3.15 -23.59 10.15
C ASP A 9 3.63 -24.39 8.93
N GLY A 10 4.30 -25.51 9.17
CA GLY A 10 4.86 -26.34 8.10
C GLY A 10 6.33 -26.06 7.76
N ASP A 11 6.94 -25.01 8.31
CA ASP A 11 8.37 -24.74 8.06
C ASP A 11 9.29 -25.81 8.64
N LEU A 12 10.46 -26.05 8.05
CA LEU A 12 11.42 -27.03 8.54
C LEU A 12 12.38 -26.43 9.58
N CYS A 13 12.55 -27.13 10.70
CA CYS A 13 13.55 -26.77 11.70
C CYS A 13 14.97 -27.03 11.19
N LEU A 14 15.85 -26.03 11.30
CA LEU A 14 17.28 -26.15 10.96
C LEU A 14 18.12 -26.83 12.09
N CYS A 15 17.56 -27.80 12.82
CA CYS A 15 18.20 -28.45 13.97
C CYS A 15 19.21 -29.56 13.63
N LYS A 16 19.42 -29.86 12.33
CA LYS A 16 20.22 -31.01 11.82
C LYS A 16 19.67 -32.40 12.18
N CYS A 17 18.44 -32.48 12.68
CA CYS A 17 17.73 -33.72 12.94
C CYS A 17 17.34 -34.41 11.61
N HIS A 18 17.20 -35.75 11.59
CA HIS A 18 16.74 -36.50 10.42
C HIS A 18 15.57 -37.45 10.78
N PRO A 19 14.38 -37.31 10.16
CA PRO A 19 14.00 -36.20 9.28
C PRO A 19 13.97 -34.86 10.03
N PRO A 20 14.19 -33.73 9.34
CA PRO A 20 14.07 -32.42 9.97
C PRO A 20 12.63 -32.24 10.50
N PRO A 21 12.45 -31.85 11.77
CA PRO A 21 11.12 -31.63 12.33
C PRO A 21 10.45 -30.44 11.65
N VAL A 22 9.11 -30.47 11.67
CA VAL A 22 8.24 -29.47 11.08
C VAL A 22 7.74 -28.55 12.20
N MET A 23 7.76 -27.25 11.95
CA MET A 23 7.25 -26.21 12.85
C MET A 23 5.72 -26.31 12.90
N ILE A 24 5.18 -26.33 14.12
CA ILE A 24 3.74 -26.27 14.37
C ILE A 24 3.47 -24.88 14.96
N ALA A 25 2.61 -24.10 14.32
CA ALA A 25 2.25 -22.78 14.79
C ALA A 25 1.49 -22.89 16.11
N SER A 26 2.00 -22.20 17.15
CA SER A 26 1.33 -22.12 18.45
C SER A 26 0.19 -21.10 18.47
N GLN A 27 0.10 -20.28 17.42
CA GLN A 27 -0.93 -19.26 17.22
C GLN A 27 -1.63 -19.56 15.89
N THR A 28 -2.95 -19.49 15.89
CA THR A 28 -3.79 -19.76 14.71
C THR A 28 -4.16 -18.51 13.93
N ASP A 29 -3.83 -17.33 14.45
CA ASP A 29 -4.12 -16.05 13.82
C ASP A 29 -2.90 -15.13 13.92
N SER A 30 -2.39 -14.70 12.77
CA SER A 30 -1.31 -13.74 12.65
C SER A 30 -1.47 -12.96 11.35
N PHE A 31 -1.44 -11.63 11.45
CA PHE A 31 -1.48 -10.75 10.29
C PHE A 31 -0.40 -9.68 10.40
N HIS A 32 0.07 -9.20 9.25
CA HIS A 32 0.91 -8.02 9.15
C HIS A 32 0.12 -6.89 8.50
N SER A 33 0.11 -5.73 9.14
CA SER A 33 -0.42 -4.51 8.55
C SER A 33 0.71 -3.77 7.85
N PHE A 34 0.51 -3.49 6.56
CA PHE A 34 1.42 -2.68 5.77
C PHE A 34 0.78 -1.32 5.49
N GLU A 35 1.57 -0.26 5.58
CA GLU A 35 1.15 1.00 5.00
C GLU A 35 1.16 0.91 3.47
N SER A 36 0.36 1.74 2.81
CA SER A 36 0.20 1.76 1.35
C SER A 36 1.53 1.91 0.58
N HIS A 37 2.52 2.60 1.16
CA HIS A 37 3.84 2.74 0.56
C HIS A 37 4.64 1.42 0.55
N ASN A 38 4.52 0.60 1.61
CA ASN A 38 5.16 -0.72 1.66
C ASN A 38 4.51 -1.67 0.65
N LEU A 39 3.18 -1.59 0.51
CA LEU A 39 2.45 -2.34 -0.52
C LEU A 39 2.94 -1.95 -1.93
N ALA A 40 3.11 -0.65 -2.20
CA ALA A 40 3.61 -0.16 -3.49
C ALA A 40 5.03 -0.65 -3.81
N GLU A 41 5.92 -0.70 -2.82
CA GLU A 41 7.28 -1.26 -2.98
C GLU A 41 7.23 -2.75 -3.34
N MET A 42 6.33 -3.50 -2.70
CA MET A 42 6.06 -4.90 -3.03
C MET A 42 5.32 -5.10 -4.37
N GLY A 43 4.98 -4.02 -5.08
CA GLY A 43 4.26 -4.08 -6.35
C GLY A 43 2.75 -4.31 -6.19
N TYR A 44 2.16 -3.80 -5.11
CA TYR A 44 0.72 -3.83 -4.88
C TYR A 44 0.15 -2.41 -4.76
N GLY A 45 -1.03 -2.20 -5.30
CA GLY A 45 -1.80 -0.98 -5.15
C GLY A 45 -2.39 -0.87 -3.74
N PRO A 46 -2.98 0.29 -3.40
CA PRO A 46 -3.54 0.54 -2.07
C PRO A 46 -4.71 -0.38 -1.70
N SER A 47 -5.37 -1.00 -2.69
CA SER A 47 -6.43 -2.00 -2.50
C SER A 47 -5.89 -3.44 -2.39
N GLY A 48 -4.57 -3.63 -2.37
CA GLY A 48 -3.93 -4.96 -2.36
C GLY A 48 -3.89 -5.66 -3.71
N GLN A 49 -4.35 -5.01 -4.79
CA GLN A 49 -4.22 -5.56 -6.14
C GLN A 49 -2.77 -5.46 -6.63
N SER A 50 -2.26 -6.50 -7.30
CA SER A 50 -0.92 -6.45 -7.87
C SER A 50 -0.84 -5.37 -8.95
N LEU A 51 0.11 -4.46 -8.82
CA LEU A 51 0.56 -3.58 -9.88
C LEU A 51 1.41 -4.43 -10.82
N THR A 52 0.79 -5.01 -11.85
CA THR A 52 1.55 -5.62 -12.95
C THR A 52 2.44 -4.55 -13.60
N GLU A 53 3.49 -4.94 -14.34
CA GLU A 53 4.35 -3.98 -15.05
C GLU A 53 3.55 -3.01 -15.94
N GLU A 54 2.39 -3.43 -16.43
CA GLU A 54 1.45 -2.60 -17.19
C GLU A 54 0.92 -1.38 -16.41
N TYR A 55 0.85 -1.47 -15.08
CA TYR A 55 0.48 -0.36 -14.19
C TYR A 55 1.66 0.50 -13.75
N ARG A 56 2.92 0.04 -13.92
CA ARG A 56 4.12 0.85 -13.67
C ARG A 56 4.48 1.65 -14.92
N GLY A 57 3.78 2.76 -15.11
CA GLY A 57 4.08 3.72 -16.18
C GLY A 57 5.43 4.45 -15.97
N ASN A 58 5.81 5.30 -16.93
CA ASN A 58 7.09 6.02 -16.89
C ASN A 58 7.13 7.14 -15.84
N CYS A 59 5.98 7.55 -15.32
CA CYS A 59 5.83 8.58 -14.31
C CYS A 59 5.34 7.98 -12.99
N ASP A 60 5.88 8.48 -11.87
CA ASP A 60 5.60 8.01 -10.52
C ASP A 60 5.07 9.14 -9.61
N GLU A 61 4.00 9.82 -10.01
CA GLU A 61 3.47 10.98 -9.29
C GLU A 61 3.23 10.71 -7.79
N ARG A 62 3.47 11.75 -6.98
CA ARG A 62 3.26 11.69 -5.54
C ARG A 62 2.46 12.89 -5.07
N VAL A 63 1.37 12.62 -4.35
CA VAL A 63 0.48 13.64 -3.79
C VAL A 63 0.70 13.72 -2.29
N ARG A 64 0.79 14.95 -1.76
CA ARG A 64 0.86 15.24 -0.33
C ARG A 64 -0.22 16.24 0.05
N VAL A 65 -0.96 15.94 1.10
CA VAL A 65 -2.02 16.79 1.65
C VAL A 65 -1.49 17.54 2.86
N LEU A 66 -1.54 18.87 2.78
CA LEU A 66 -1.13 19.80 3.84
C LEU A 66 -2.32 20.66 4.27
N ASP A 67 -2.31 21.12 5.51
CA ASP A 67 -3.25 22.11 6.02
C ASP A 67 -2.84 23.54 5.62
N GLY A 68 -3.62 24.55 6.06
CA GLY A 68 -3.31 25.96 5.79
C GLY A 68 -2.02 26.48 6.44
N ASN A 69 -1.42 25.72 7.36
CA ASN A 69 -0.15 26.02 8.02
C ASN A 69 1.01 25.20 7.43
N ASN A 70 0.82 24.53 6.29
CA ASN A 70 1.77 23.60 5.68
C ASN A 70 2.09 22.36 6.53
N GLN A 71 1.24 22.02 7.50
CA GLN A 71 1.40 20.81 8.29
C GLN A 71 0.74 19.62 7.60
N PRO A 72 1.36 18.43 7.63
CA PRO A 72 0.79 17.25 7.02
C PRO A 72 -0.54 16.84 7.64
N VAL A 73 -1.53 16.55 6.79
CA VAL A 73 -2.82 16.02 7.25
C VAL A 73 -2.77 14.50 7.20
N CYS A 74 -2.62 13.88 8.36
CA CYS A 74 -2.66 12.43 8.54
C CYS A 74 -4.11 11.90 8.51
N SER A 75 -4.29 10.66 8.04
CA SER A 75 -5.57 9.94 8.06
C SER A 75 -6.72 10.67 7.36
N SER A 76 -6.41 11.51 6.37
CA SER A 76 -7.41 12.20 5.55
C SER A 76 -7.82 11.31 4.38
N PRO A 77 -9.13 11.10 4.15
CA PRO A 77 -9.60 10.40 2.97
C PRO A 77 -9.13 11.07 1.68
N TYR A 78 -8.70 10.27 0.72
CA TYR A 78 -8.39 10.72 -0.63
C TYR A 78 -9.05 9.83 -1.69
N HIS A 79 -9.25 10.41 -2.87
CA HIS A 79 -9.64 9.72 -4.08
C HIS A 79 -8.90 10.35 -5.25
N ILE A 80 -8.05 9.58 -5.92
CA ILE A 80 -7.25 10.01 -7.07
C ILE A 80 -7.65 9.15 -8.26
N ARG A 81 -7.97 9.80 -9.38
CA ARG A 81 -8.25 9.14 -10.66
C ARG A 81 -7.29 9.62 -11.72
N THR A 82 -6.63 8.68 -12.40
CA THR A 82 -5.76 8.98 -13.54
C THR A 82 -6.57 9.17 -14.82
N SER A 83 -5.97 9.81 -15.81
CA SER A 83 -6.56 9.93 -17.17
C SER A 83 -6.82 8.58 -17.85
N ALA A 84 -6.03 7.55 -17.50
CA ALA A 84 -6.21 6.16 -17.94
C ALA A 84 -7.34 5.42 -17.21
N GLY A 85 -7.99 6.06 -16.22
CA GLY A 85 -9.10 5.50 -15.47
C GLY A 85 -8.71 4.69 -14.23
N ALA A 86 -7.42 4.63 -13.88
CA ALA A 86 -7.01 3.99 -12.63
C ALA A 86 -7.45 4.82 -11.43
N ILE A 87 -7.98 4.15 -10.40
CA ILE A 87 -8.50 4.79 -9.19
C ILE A 87 -7.68 4.34 -7.98
N TYR A 88 -7.22 5.33 -7.21
CA TYR A 88 -6.53 5.16 -5.95
C TYR A 88 -7.35 5.83 -4.86
N LYS A 89 -7.74 5.07 -3.84
CA LYS A 89 -8.50 5.60 -2.70
C LYS A 89 -7.98 5.02 -1.39
N GLY A 90 -8.10 5.79 -0.32
CA GLY A 90 -7.65 5.40 1.01
C GLY A 90 -7.43 6.61 1.93
N LEU A 91 -6.63 6.42 2.96
CA LEU A 91 -6.26 7.48 3.90
C LEU A 91 -4.80 7.91 3.70
N THR A 92 -4.52 9.20 3.86
CA THR A 92 -3.15 9.72 3.86
C THR A 92 -2.33 9.16 5.03
N ASP A 93 -1.02 9.00 4.83
CA ASP A 93 -0.11 8.52 5.87
C ASP A 93 0.20 9.61 6.94
N SER A 94 1.02 9.25 7.93
CA SER A 94 1.46 10.16 9.01
C SER A 94 2.17 11.42 8.51
N GLN A 95 2.66 11.41 7.28
CA GLN A 95 3.35 12.52 6.63
C GLN A 95 2.48 13.19 5.56
N GLY A 96 1.17 12.87 5.53
CA GLY A 96 0.18 13.43 4.63
C GLY A 96 0.28 12.93 3.19
N TYR A 97 1.06 11.88 2.92
CA TYR A 97 1.19 11.36 1.57
C TYR A 97 0.08 10.38 1.20
N CYS A 98 -0.33 10.48 -0.06
CA CYS A 98 -0.99 9.41 -0.78
C CYS A 98 0.07 8.41 -1.31
N PRO A 99 -0.32 7.17 -1.67
CA PRO A 99 0.56 6.26 -2.38
C PRO A 99 1.05 6.86 -3.71
N ARG A 100 2.11 6.26 -4.27
CA ARG A 100 2.56 6.59 -5.62
C ARG A 100 1.47 6.28 -6.62
N VAL A 101 1.20 7.24 -7.48
CA VAL A 101 0.33 7.11 -8.64
C VAL A 101 1.26 6.90 -9.82
N TYR A 102 0.97 5.90 -10.65
CA TYR A 102 1.79 5.62 -11.82
C TYR A 102 1.00 5.99 -13.06
N THR A 103 1.61 6.77 -13.94
CA THR A 103 1.02 7.11 -15.24
C THR A 103 2.02 6.84 -16.35
N LYS A 104 1.50 6.51 -17.54
CA LYS A 104 2.33 6.15 -18.69
C LYS A 104 3.20 7.32 -19.15
N ASP A 105 2.62 8.50 -19.17
CA ASP A 105 3.19 9.77 -19.61
C ASP A 105 2.61 10.91 -18.76
N GLU A 106 3.21 12.10 -18.80
CA GLU A 106 2.73 13.29 -18.08
C GLU A 106 1.22 13.48 -18.30
N SER A 107 0.45 13.38 -17.22
CA SER A 107 -1.01 13.46 -17.31
C SER A 107 -1.64 14.11 -16.09
N LYS A 108 -2.85 14.65 -16.27
CA LYS A 108 -3.62 15.27 -15.20
C LYS A 108 -4.22 14.20 -14.30
N LEU A 109 -4.12 14.43 -12.99
CA LEU A 109 -4.80 13.65 -11.97
C LEU A 109 -6.05 14.40 -11.49
N ASP A 110 -7.18 13.69 -11.40
CA ASP A 110 -8.38 14.18 -10.73
C ASP A 110 -8.32 13.75 -9.26
N ILE A 111 -8.16 14.73 -8.36
CA ILE A 111 -7.88 14.50 -6.94
C ILE A 111 -9.00 15.11 -6.11
N ALA A 112 -9.57 14.33 -5.20
CA ALA A 112 -10.43 14.79 -4.12
C ALA A 112 -9.86 14.37 -2.77
N VAL A 113 -10.09 15.19 -1.75
CA VAL A 113 -9.65 14.94 -0.36
C VAL A 113 -10.79 15.22 0.63
N GLY A 114 -10.73 14.61 1.80
CA GLY A 114 -11.73 14.79 2.87
C GLY A 114 -13.13 14.33 2.44
N LEU A 115 -14.14 15.15 2.71
CA LEU A 115 -15.53 14.80 2.45
C LEU A 115 -15.80 14.55 0.94
N GLN A 116 -15.19 15.34 0.06
CA GLN A 116 -15.31 15.16 -1.39
C GLN A 116 -14.71 13.85 -1.88
N ALA A 117 -13.69 13.32 -1.18
CA ALA A 117 -13.16 12.01 -1.49
C ALA A 117 -14.16 10.91 -1.13
N LEU A 118 -14.78 11.00 0.05
CA LEU A 118 -15.75 10.03 0.53
C LEU A 118 -16.99 9.96 -0.36
N GLU A 119 -17.49 11.11 -0.84
CA GLU A 119 -18.60 11.16 -1.81
C GLU A 119 -18.32 10.38 -3.11
N ARG A 120 -17.04 10.23 -3.47
CA ARG A 120 -16.59 9.49 -4.66
C ARG A 120 -16.23 8.03 -4.36
N TRP A 121 -16.23 7.59 -3.10
CA TRP A 121 -15.91 6.20 -2.77
C TRP A 121 -17.04 5.23 -3.08
N ASP A 122 -18.27 5.73 -3.04
CA ASP A 122 -19.52 4.99 -3.26
C ASP A 122 -20.03 5.07 -4.73
N GLN A 123 -19.26 5.73 -5.60
CA GLN A 123 -19.51 5.82 -7.05
C GLN A 123 -18.68 4.77 -7.81
#